data_AF-A0A1N7L6Q3-F1
#
_entry.id   AF-A0A1N7L6Q3-F1
#
_cell.length_a   1.000
_cell.length_b   1.000
_cell.length_c   1.000
_cell.angle_alpha   90.00
_cell.angle_beta   90.00
_cell.angle_gamma   90.00
#
_symmetry.space_group_name_H-M   'P 1'
#
loop_
_entity.id
_entity.type
_entity.pdbx_description
1 polymer ?
#
loop_
_entity_poly.entity_id
_entity_poly.type
_entity_poly.pdbx_seq_one_letter_code
_entity_poly.pdbx_strand_id
1 'polypeptide(L)'
;MNSKIRSLFFICTGLLFGMALMYIYNNFIAENKTSIKTENVSKTSNSSDNKRGNTIENSSEIFSITEAKTVINYIKQNHHLPDYYITKNEAKKQGWNPSKGNLCEVLPGKAIGGDHFSNRENKLPKGEKYFEADVNYNCGSRNADRIVFTKNGAVYLTKDHYKSFEEK
;
A
#
# COMPACT_ATOMS: atom_id res chain seq x y z
N MET A 1 56.39 -0.12 16.18
CA MET A 1 55.50 -1.02 15.42
C MET A 1 55.54 -0.60 13.95
N ASN A 2 55.97 -1.49 13.05
CA ASN A 2 56.25 -1.17 11.64
C ASN A 2 54.97 -0.64 10.94
N SER A 3 55.06 0.47 10.21
CA SER A 3 53.91 1.13 9.56
C SER A 3 53.21 0.20 8.55
N LYS A 4 53.96 -0.73 7.94
CA LYS A 4 53.44 -1.78 7.06
C LYS A 4 52.55 -2.79 7.80
N ILE A 5 52.85 -3.06 9.06
CA ILE A 5 52.12 -4.02 9.90
C ILE A 5 50.79 -3.40 10.38
N ARG A 6 50.75 -2.09 10.67
CA ARG A 6 49.51 -1.42 11.09
C ARG A 6 48.45 -1.38 9.99
N SER A 7 48.85 -1.12 8.74
CA SER A 7 47.93 -1.17 7.59
C SER A 7 47.35 -2.57 7.38
N LEU A 8 48.18 -3.61 7.51
CA LEU A 8 47.75 -5.00 7.40
C LEU A 8 46.73 -5.39 8.48
N PHE A 9 46.91 -4.90 9.72
CA PHE A 9 45.93 -5.10 10.80
C PHE A 9 44.56 -4.48 10.50
N PHE A 10 44.49 -3.26 9.95
CA PHE A 10 43.20 -2.65 9.60
C PHE A 10 42.50 -3.35 8.44
N ILE A 11 43.25 -3.86 7.46
CA ILE A 11 42.67 -4.62 6.33
C ILE A 11 42.10 -5.96 6.81
N CYS A 12 42.82 -6.69 7.67
CA CYS A 12 42.36 -7.99 8.17
C CYS A 12 41.16 -7.87 9.13
N THR A 13 41.13 -6.82 9.96
CA THR A 13 40.02 -6.61 10.92
C THR A 13 38.71 -6.22 10.22
N GLY A 14 38.76 -5.40 9.16
CA GLY A 14 37.58 -5.04 8.37
C GLY A 14 36.95 -6.25 7.66
N LEU A 15 37.77 -7.15 7.12
CA LEU A 15 37.31 -8.32 6.37
C LEU A 15 36.64 -9.36 7.29
N LEU A 16 37.19 -9.56 8.50
CA LEU A 16 36.60 -10.43 9.52
C LEU A 16 35.27 -9.88 10.07
N PHE A 17 35.18 -8.56 10.28
CA PHE A 17 33.94 -7.93 10.76
C PHE A 17 32.81 -8.01 9.71
N GLY A 18 33.12 -7.83 8.42
CA GLY A 18 32.16 -8.00 7.33
C GLY A 18 31.61 -9.42 7.23
N MET A 19 32.47 -10.44 7.35
CA MET A 19 32.06 -11.86 7.38
C MET A 19 31.16 -12.17 8.58
N ALA A 20 31.47 -11.63 9.76
CA ALA A 20 30.64 -11.82 10.96
C ALA A 20 29.24 -11.19 10.81
N LEU A 21 29.12 -10.00 10.22
CA LEU A 21 27.83 -9.36 9.95
C LEU A 21 27.00 -10.13 8.92
N MET A 22 27.63 -10.63 7.85
CA MET A 22 26.96 -11.50 6.86
C MET A 22 26.49 -12.81 7.49
N TYR A 23 27.30 -13.42 8.35
CA TYR A 23 26.93 -14.64 9.07
C TYR A 23 25.75 -14.41 10.02
N ILE A 24 25.75 -13.32 10.81
CA ILE A 24 24.61 -12.97 11.68
C ILE A 24 23.35 -12.68 10.84
N TYR A 25 23.46 -11.97 9.73
CA TYR A 25 22.32 -11.72 8.83
C TYR A 25 21.74 -13.01 8.26
N ASN A 26 22.58 -13.94 7.82
CA ASN A 26 22.14 -15.22 7.26
C ASN A 26 21.60 -16.18 8.33
N ASN A 27 22.16 -16.16 9.54
CA ASN A 27 21.76 -17.05 10.62
C ASN A 27 20.58 -16.52 11.46
N PHE A 28 20.27 -15.21 11.41
CA PHE A 28 19.25 -14.60 12.26
C PHE A 28 18.09 -13.91 11.50
N ILE A 29 18.26 -13.51 10.23
CA ILE A 29 17.24 -12.79 9.46
C ILE A 29 16.72 -13.59 8.26
N ALA A 30 17.48 -14.57 7.76
CA ALA A 30 17.06 -15.38 6.60
C ALA A 30 15.95 -16.42 6.89
N GLU A 31 15.61 -16.69 8.15
CA GLU A 31 14.52 -17.62 8.52
C GLU A 31 13.12 -16.96 8.61
N ASN A 32 12.97 -15.67 8.31
CA ASN A 32 11.66 -15.00 8.34
C ASN A 32 10.93 -15.06 6.99
N LYS A 33 11.12 -16.14 6.22
CA LYS A 33 10.28 -16.49 5.07
C LYS A 33 9.78 -17.93 5.20
N THR A 34 8.49 -18.01 5.55
CA THR A 34 7.53 -19.10 5.29
C THR A 34 7.55 -20.31 6.24
N SER A 35 6.63 -20.29 7.20
CA SER A 35 5.68 -21.37 7.58
C SER A 35 5.47 -21.41 9.10
N ILE A 36 4.35 -20.86 9.59
CA ILE A 36 3.83 -21.23 10.92
C ILE A 36 2.52 -21.98 10.69
N LYS A 37 2.66 -23.29 10.90
CA LYS A 37 1.61 -24.28 11.11
C LYS A 37 1.03 -24.08 12.51
N THR A 38 -0.29 -24.07 12.61
CA THR A 38 -1.06 -24.07 13.86
C THR A 38 -0.90 -25.41 14.58
N GLU A 39 -0.39 -25.41 15.82
CA GLU A 39 -0.79 -26.35 16.87
C GLU A 39 -0.82 -25.63 18.25
N ASN A 40 -1.78 -26.06 19.05
CA ASN A 40 -2.27 -25.48 20.29
C ASN A 40 -1.28 -25.64 21.47
N VAL A 41 -1.34 -24.73 22.46
CA VAL A 41 -1.64 -25.02 23.88
C VAL A 41 -1.51 -23.73 24.72
N SER A 42 -2.53 -23.53 25.53
CA SER A 42 -2.82 -22.47 26.51
C SER A 42 -1.74 -22.18 27.56
N LYS A 43 -1.60 -20.89 27.93
CA LYS A 43 -1.47 -20.41 29.33
C LYS A 43 -1.82 -18.92 29.45
N THR A 44 -2.67 -18.62 30.43
CA THR A 44 -3.24 -17.32 30.78
C THR A 44 -2.27 -16.44 31.58
N SER A 45 -2.15 -15.16 31.22
CA SER A 45 -2.03 -14.04 32.17
C SER A 45 -2.17 -12.67 31.49
N ASN A 46 -2.91 -11.79 32.15
CA ASN A 46 -3.50 -10.53 31.68
C ASN A 46 -2.47 -9.42 31.36
N SER A 47 -2.71 -8.67 30.27
CA SER A 47 -2.74 -7.19 30.27
C SER A 47 -3.19 -6.67 28.90
N SER A 48 -4.26 -5.86 28.90
CA SER A 48 -4.54 -4.68 28.06
C SER A 48 -4.16 -4.73 26.56
N ASP A 49 -5.13 -4.96 25.69
CA ASP A 49 -5.71 -3.90 24.84
C ASP A 49 -6.66 -4.48 23.77
N ASN A 50 -7.94 -4.13 23.91
CA ASN A 50 -9.00 -4.40 22.95
C ASN A 50 -8.77 -3.60 21.66
N LYS A 51 -8.17 -4.21 20.63
CA LYS A 51 -8.23 -3.70 19.25
C LYS A 51 -7.87 -4.76 18.20
N ARG A 52 -8.63 -5.87 18.14
CA ARG A 52 -8.46 -6.86 17.06
C ARG A 52 -9.75 -7.34 16.39
N GLY A 53 -10.91 -6.84 16.84
CA GLY A 53 -12.21 -7.25 16.32
C GLY A 53 -12.72 -6.50 15.08
N ASN A 54 -12.12 -5.39 14.66
CA ASN A 54 -12.77 -4.45 13.73
C ASN A 54 -12.09 -4.37 12.33
N THR A 55 -10.83 -4.80 12.19
CA THR A 55 -10.09 -4.60 10.93
C THR A 55 -10.56 -5.51 9.81
N ILE A 56 -10.96 -6.75 10.13
CA ILE A 56 -11.38 -7.74 9.11
C ILE A 56 -12.74 -7.36 8.52
N GLU A 57 -13.72 -7.00 9.36
CA GLU A 57 -15.05 -6.54 8.89
C GLU A 57 -14.94 -5.27 8.04
N ASN A 58 -14.19 -4.27 8.53
CA ASN A 58 -13.94 -3.04 7.76
C ASN A 58 -13.23 -3.32 6.42
N SER A 59 -12.32 -4.31 6.36
CA SER A 59 -11.62 -4.67 5.13
C SER A 59 -12.53 -5.32 4.09
N SER A 60 -13.49 -6.15 4.52
CA SER A 60 -14.48 -6.76 3.64
C SER A 60 -15.48 -5.73 3.11
N GLU A 61 -15.95 -4.83 3.98
CA GLU A 61 -16.88 -3.77 3.61
C GLU A 61 -16.24 -2.76 2.65
N ILE A 62 -15.04 -2.26 2.95
CA ILE A 62 -14.33 -1.31 2.08
C ILE A 62 -14.00 -1.93 0.72
N PHE A 63 -13.65 -3.22 0.68
CA PHE A 63 -13.41 -3.93 -0.56
C PHE A 63 -14.67 -3.95 -1.42
N SER A 64 -15.80 -4.37 -0.85
CA SER A 64 -17.06 -4.50 -1.59
C SER A 64 -17.52 -3.16 -2.18
N ILE A 65 -17.45 -2.07 -1.42
CA ILE A 65 -17.85 -0.76 -1.93
C ILE A 65 -16.83 -0.19 -2.92
N THR A 66 -15.55 -0.57 -2.84
CA THR A 66 -14.51 -0.08 -3.78
C THR A 66 -14.27 -1.02 -4.96
N GLU A 67 -15.04 -2.10 -5.12
CA GLU A 67 -14.93 -2.99 -6.27
C GLU A 67 -14.98 -2.20 -7.58
N ALA A 68 -14.03 -2.46 -8.48
CA ALA A 68 -13.87 -1.67 -9.70
C ALA A 68 -15.18 -1.55 -10.49
N LYS A 69 -15.92 -2.65 -10.65
CA LYS A 69 -17.21 -2.66 -11.35
C LYS A 69 -18.24 -1.73 -10.70
N THR A 70 -18.33 -1.76 -9.36
CA THR A 70 -19.25 -0.93 -8.57
C THR A 70 -18.95 0.55 -8.80
N VAL A 71 -17.68 0.94 -8.64
CA VAL A 71 -17.24 2.33 -8.75
C VAL A 71 -17.36 2.85 -10.19
N ILE A 72 -16.98 2.04 -11.18
CA ILE A 72 -17.12 2.38 -12.61
C ILE A 72 -18.59 2.66 -12.95
N ASN A 73 -19.50 1.76 -12.55
CA ASN A 73 -20.92 1.93 -12.82
C ASN A 73 -21.47 3.21 -12.16
N TYR A 74 -21.05 3.50 -10.93
CA TYR A 74 -21.44 4.71 -10.24
C TYR A 74 -20.99 5.97 -10.98
N ILE A 75 -19.72 6.04 -11.42
CA ILE A 75 -19.19 7.20 -12.14
C ILE A 75 -19.90 7.38 -13.48
N LYS A 76 -20.18 6.29 -14.20
CA LYS A 76 -20.92 6.38 -15.47
C LYS A 76 -22.32 6.96 -15.32
N GLN A 77 -22.96 6.75 -14.16
CA GLN A 77 -24.31 7.25 -13.89
C GLN A 77 -24.31 8.65 -13.29
N ASN A 78 -23.37 8.95 -12.40
CA ASN A 78 -23.39 10.16 -11.57
C ASN A 78 -22.32 11.19 -11.98
N HIS A 79 -21.34 10.80 -12.79
CA HIS A 79 -20.23 11.63 -13.29
C HIS A 79 -19.31 12.18 -12.19
N HIS A 80 -19.38 11.62 -10.98
CA HIS A 80 -18.49 11.90 -9.86
C HIS A 80 -18.22 10.63 -9.05
N LEU A 81 -17.26 10.71 -8.13
CA LEU A 81 -16.95 9.61 -7.21
C LEU A 81 -18.01 9.52 -6.10
N PRO A 82 -18.26 8.32 -5.57
CA PRO A 82 -18.99 8.15 -4.31
C PRO A 82 -18.35 8.90 -3.13
N ASP A 83 -19.16 9.32 -2.15
CA ASP A 83 -18.74 10.16 -1.01
C ASP A 83 -17.76 9.48 -0.02
N TYR A 84 -17.52 8.18 -0.17
CA TYR A 84 -16.49 7.47 0.60
C TYR A 84 -15.08 7.66 0.02
N TYR A 85 -14.94 8.30 -1.13
CA TYR A 85 -13.64 8.73 -1.64
C TYR A 85 -13.18 10.04 -1.01
N ILE A 86 -11.90 10.12 -0.71
CA ILE A 86 -11.24 11.30 -0.15
C ILE A 86 -9.90 11.51 -0.85
N THR A 87 -9.53 12.78 -1.09
CA THR A 87 -8.25 13.07 -1.75
C THR A 87 -7.07 12.71 -0.86
N LYS A 88 -5.91 12.47 -1.46
CA LYS A 88 -4.67 12.19 -0.71
C LYS A 88 -4.36 13.28 0.32
N ASN A 89 -4.60 14.54 -0.03
CA ASN A 89 -4.28 15.67 0.83
C ASN A 89 -5.22 15.75 2.04
N GLU A 90 -6.52 15.54 1.84
CA GLU A 90 -7.49 15.51 2.94
C GLU A 90 -7.25 14.32 3.87
N ALA A 91 -6.94 13.14 3.31
CA ALA A 91 -6.61 11.96 4.11
C ALA A 91 -5.35 12.20 4.97
N LYS A 92 -4.29 12.77 4.38
CA LYS A 92 -3.06 13.12 5.13
C LYS A 92 -3.32 14.08 6.28
N LYS A 93 -4.17 15.10 6.08
CA LYS A 93 -4.56 16.06 7.13
C LYS A 93 -5.28 15.37 8.29
N GLN A 94 -5.95 14.25 8.04
CA GLN A 94 -6.66 13.46 9.04
C GLN A 94 -5.80 12.30 9.61
N GLY A 95 -4.48 12.32 9.39
CA GLY A 95 -3.55 11.37 10.02
C GLY A 95 -3.20 10.14 9.17
N TRP A 96 -3.63 10.10 7.90
CA TRP A 96 -3.19 9.04 7.00
C TRP A 96 -1.69 9.17 6.70
N ASN A 97 -0.97 8.10 6.97
CA ASN A 97 0.43 7.91 6.61
C ASN A 97 0.54 6.73 5.62
N PRO A 98 0.82 7.00 4.33
CA PRO A 98 0.92 5.97 3.30
C PRO A 98 1.93 4.86 3.64
N SER A 99 3.07 5.21 4.25
CA SER A 99 4.11 4.25 4.62
C SER A 99 3.70 3.31 5.75
N LYS A 100 2.69 3.69 6.53
CA LYS A 100 2.12 2.84 7.59
C LYS A 100 0.91 2.01 7.12
N GLY A 101 0.35 2.30 5.94
CA GLY A 101 -0.87 1.65 5.48
C GLY A 101 -2.08 1.87 6.40
N ASN A 102 -2.09 2.94 7.20
CA ASN A 102 -3.04 3.11 8.30
C ASN A 102 -4.37 3.76 7.90
N LEU A 103 -4.74 3.79 6.60
CA LEU A 103 -5.91 4.56 6.14
C LEU A 103 -7.20 4.13 6.84
N CYS A 104 -7.51 2.83 6.85
CA CYS A 104 -8.71 2.32 7.52
C CYS A 104 -8.69 2.49 9.05
N GLU A 105 -7.52 2.69 9.66
CA GLU A 105 -7.42 2.92 11.10
C GLU A 105 -7.79 4.35 11.47
N VAL A 106 -7.39 5.32 10.64
CA VAL A 106 -7.64 6.74 10.87
C VAL A 106 -8.93 7.23 10.20
N LEU A 107 -9.34 6.59 9.11
CA LEU A 107 -10.49 6.91 8.28
C LEU A 107 -11.23 5.62 7.87
N PRO A 108 -11.96 4.98 8.80
CA PRO A 108 -12.75 3.79 8.50
C PRO A 108 -13.75 4.05 7.36
N GLY A 109 -13.91 3.08 6.46
CA GLY A 109 -14.85 3.18 5.34
C GLY A 109 -14.46 4.19 4.25
N LYS A 110 -13.22 4.72 4.24
CA LYS A 110 -12.74 5.64 3.21
C LYS A 110 -11.71 5.01 2.27
N ALA A 111 -11.71 5.48 1.03
CA ALA A 111 -10.73 5.13 0.00
C ALA A 111 -10.12 6.37 -0.64
N ILE A 112 -8.91 6.24 -1.21
CA ILE A 112 -8.22 7.37 -1.84
C ILE A 112 -8.76 7.61 -3.25
N GLY A 113 -9.15 8.84 -3.57
CA GLY A 113 -9.57 9.21 -4.92
C GLY A 113 -9.97 10.67 -5.07
N GLY A 114 -10.12 11.10 -6.33
CA GLY A 114 -10.49 12.46 -6.71
C GLY A 114 -9.30 13.39 -7.00
N ASP A 115 -8.07 12.90 -6.82
CA ASP A 115 -6.87 13.65 -7.20
C ASP A 115 -6.73 13.76 -8.73
N HIS A 116 -6.14 14.86 -9.21
CA HIS A 116 -5.89 15.07 -10.64
C HIS A 116 -4.85 14.08 -11.19
N PHE A 117 -5.19 13.40 -12.29
CA PHE A 117 -4.29 12.53 -13.03
C PHE A 117 -3.71 13.25 -14.24
N SER A 118 -2.40 13.51 -14.21
CA SER A 118 -1.75 14.37 -15.22
C SER A 118 -1.52 13.75 -16.60
N ASN A 119 -1.74 12.45 -16.79
CA ASN A 119 -1.49 11.73 -18.05
C ASN A 119 -0.10 12.04 -18.69
N ARG A 120 0.96 12.15 -17.88
CA ARG A 120 2.32 12.52 -18.35
C ARG A 120 2.90 11.58 -19.40
N GLU A 121 2.56 10.30 -19.29
CA GLU A 121 3.00 9.26 -20.22
C GLU A 121 2.15 9.20 -21.49
N ASN A 122 1.10 10.03 -21.60
CA ASN A 122 0.20 10.13 -22.77
C ASN A 122 -0.42 8.79 -23.18
N LYS A 123 -0.73 7.93 -22.20
CA LYS A 123 -1.39 6.63 -22.43
C LYS A 123 -2.89 6.73 -22.62
N LEU A 124 -3.47 7.87 -22.23
CA LEU A 124 -4.87 8.21 -22.45
C LEU A 124 -4.97 9.36 -23.47
N PRO A 125 -6.15 9.58 -24.10
CA PRO A 125 -6.38 10.71 -25.00
C PRO A 125 -5.94 12.06 -24.42
N LYS A 126 -5.52 12.98 -25.29
CA LYS A 126 -5.12 14.35 -24.91
C LYS A 126 -6.33 15.29 -24.96
N GLY A 127 -6.23 16.41 -24.24
CA GLY A 127 -7.27 17.46 -24.22
C GLY A 127 -8.30 17.29 -23.11
N GLU A 128 -8.28 16.17 -22.40
CA GLU A 128 -9.19 15.87 -21.30
C GLU A 128 -8.56 16.16 -19.93
N LYS A 129 -9.42 16.44 -18.95
CA LYS A 129 -9.05 16.51 -17.53
C LYS A 129 -9.39 15.18 -16.86
N TYR A 130 -8.36 14.52 -16.36
CA TYR A 130 -8.50 13.23 -15.71
C TYR A 130 -8.37 13.33 -14.19
N PHE A 131 -9.08 12.44 -13.52
CA PHE A 131 -9.03 12.21 -12.08
C PHE A 131 -8.80 10.73 -11.82
N GLU A 132 -8.21 10.39 -10.69
CA GLU A 132 -7.92 9.01 -10.32
C GLU A 132 -8.61 8.59 -9.03
N ALA A 133 -8.91 7.30 -8.90
CA ALA A 133 -9.40 6.70 -7.67
C ALA A 133 -8.91 5.27 -7.50
N ASP A 134 -8.65 4.87 -6.25
CA ASP A 134 -8.33 3.51 -5.87
C ASP A 134 -9.56 2.61 -6.01
N VAL A 135 -9.38 1.41 -6.52
CA VAL A 135 -10.42 0.38 -6.57
C VAL A 135 -9.89 -0.93 -6.02
N ASN A 136 -10.80 -1.83 -5.64
CA ASN A 136 -10.48 -3.13 -5.03
C ASN A 136 -9.63 -2.97 -3.75
N TYR A 137 -9.83 -1.88 -2.99
CA TYR A 137 -9.02 -1.56 -1.82
C TYR A 137 -9.46 -2.40 -0.62
N ASN A 138 -8.52 -3.00 0.10
CA ASN A 138 -8.79 -3.95 1.19
C ASN A 138 -8.07 -3.59 2.50
N CYS A 139 -7.99 -2.29 2.82
CA CYS A 139 -7.21 -1.75 3.94
C CYS A 139 -5.69 -1.99 3.83
N GLY A 140 -4.92 -1.43 4.76
CA GLY A 140 -3.46 -1.51 4.72
C GLY A 140 -2.85 -0.62 3.63
N SER A 141 -1.76 -1.09 3.04
CA SER A 141 -1.13 -0.43 1.90
C SER A 141 -2.04 -0.41 0.68
N ARG A 142 -2.02 0.68 -0.08
CA ARG A 142 -2.75 0.78 -1.34
C ARG A 142 -2.24 -0.26 -2.35
N ASN A 143 -3.15 -0.90 -3.09
CA ASN A 143 -2.85 -1.86 -4.15
C ASN A 143 -2.39 -1.16 -5.45
N ALA A 144 -2.27 -1.88 -6.57
CA ALA A 144 -1.93 -1.31 -7.88
C ALA A 144 -3.15 -0.84 -8.70
N ASP A 145 -4.36 -1.15 -8.26
CA ASP A 145 -5.58 -1.03 -9.04
C ASP A 145 -6.18 0.37 -8.93
N ARG A 146 -6.39 1.01 -10.07
CA ARG A 146 -6.92 2.38 -10.14
C ARG A 146 -7.87 2.51 -11.29
N ILE A 147 -8.85 3.37 -11.13
CA ILE A 147 -9.55 3.96 -12.27
C ILE A 147 -9.01 5.36 -12.54
N VAL A 148 -9.05 5.75 -13.80
CA VAL A 148 -8.82 7.11 -14.28
C VAL A 148 -10.05 7.52 -15.07
N PHE A 149 -10.66 8.66 -14.73
CA PHE A 149 -11.94 9.07 -15.31
C PHE A 149 -11.97 10.55 -15.64
N THR A 150 -12.88 10.94 -16.53
CA THR A 150 -13.17 12.35 -16.86
C THR A 150 -14.51 12.77 -16.25
N LYS A 151 -14.75 14.08 -16.16
CA LYS A 151 -16.07 14.63 -15.76
C LYS A 151 -17.19 14.28 -16.74
N ASN A 152 -16.84 13.86 -17.96
CA ASN A 152 -17.80 13.47 -18.99
C ASN A 152 -18.18 11.98 -18.90
N GLY A 153 -17.67 11.25 -17.90
CA GLY A 153 -18.04 9.85 -17.64
C GLY A 153 -17.20 8.81 -18.37
N ALA A 154 -16.14 9.20 -19.09
CA ALA A 154 -15.18 8.23 -19.62
C ALA A 154 -14.37 7.63 -18.47
N VAL A 155 -14.18 6.30 -18.46
CA VAL A 155 -13.48 5.59 -17.39
C VAL A 155 -12.49 4.57 -17.96
N TYR A 156 -11.28 4.58 -17.43
CA TYR A 156 -10.19 3.67 -17.77
C TYR A 156 -9.73 2.94 -16.51
N LEU A 157 -9.56 1.62 -16.58
CA LEU A 157 -9.06 0.80 -15.49
C LEU A 157 -7.59 0.45 -15.73
N THR A 158 -6.77 0.55 -14.69
CA THR A 158 -5.42 -0.02 -14.63
C THR A 158 -5.33 -0.98 -13.45
N LYS A 159 -4.68 -2.13 -13.65
CA LYS A 159 -4.37 -3.13 -12.61
C LYS A 159 -2.88 -3.31 -12.37
N ASP A 160 -2.09 -2.43 -12.97
CA ASP A 160 -0.63 -2.55 -13.05
C ASP A 160 0.06 -1.23 -12.72
N HIS A 161 -0.61 -0.38 -11.93
CA HIS A 161 -0.10 0.89 -11.46
C HIS A 161 0.24 1.84 -12.63
N TYR A 162 -0.76 2.08 -13.48
CA TYR A 162 -0.73 2.99 -14.64
C TYR A 162 0.19 2.53 -15.79
N LYS A 163 0.63 1.27 -15.82
CA LYS A 163 1.45 0.75 -16.94
C LYS A 163 0.61 0.56 -18.20
N SER A 164 -0.61 0.05 -18.06
CA SER A 164 -1.60 -0.09 -19.12
C SER A 164 -2.99 0.32 -18.65
N PHE A 165 -3.88 0.61 -19.61
CA PHE A 165 -5.25 1.02 -19.36
C PHE A 165 -6.21 0.23 -20.25
N GLU A 166 -7.33 -0.16 -19.68
CA GLU A 166 -8.47 -0.74 -20.37
C GLU A 166 -9.64 0.25 -20.28
N GLU A 167 -10.22 0.65 -21.40
CA GLU A 167 -11.44 1.46 -21.43
C GLU A 167 -12.64 0.64 -20.95
N LYS A 168 -13.50 1.23 -20.13
CA LYS A 168 -14.59 0.52 -19.45
C LYS A 168 -15.95 1.07 -19.72
#